data_AF-A0A4P2VF85-F1
#
_entry.id   AF-A0A4P2VF85-F1
#
_cell.length_a   1.000
_cell.length_b   1.000
_cell.length_c   1.000
_cell.angle_alpha   90.00
_cell.angle_beta   90.00
_cell.angle_gamma   90.00
#
_symmetry.space_group_name_H-M   'P 1'
#
loop_
_entity.id
_entity.type
_entity.pdbx_description
1 polymer ?
#
loop_
_entity_poly.entity_id
_entity_poly.type
_entity_poly.pdbx_seq_one_letter_code
_entity_poly.pdbx_strand_id
1 'polypeptide(L)' 'RKVNVNQRRYALVSAIAASGVPALVQSKGHVIDGVSEFPLVVSDEVQKLQKTKQAVIFLRRLKIWADIQK' A
#
# COMPACT_ATOMS: atom_id res chain seq x y z
N ARG A 1 -24.05 3.83 13.46
CA ARG A 1 -24.48 5.24 13.28
C ARG A 1 -24.63 5.51 11.78
N LYS A 2 -25.72 6.15 11.35
CA LYS A 2 -25.88 6.59 9.94
C LYS A 2 -24.96 7.80 9.70
N VAL A 3 -24.15 7.75 8.64
CA VAL A 3 -23.22 8.83 8.25
C VAL A 3 -23.69 9.43 6.93
N ASN A 4 -23.47 10.73 6.74
CA ASN A 4 -23.80 11.41 5.48
C ASN A 4 -22.93 10.86 4.34
N VAL A 5 -23.53 10.63 3.18
CA VAL A 5 -22.85 10.16 1.96
C VAL A 5 -21.71 11.10 1.56
N ASN A 6 -21.90 12.42 1.68
CA ASN A 6 -20.85 13.40 1.33
C ASN A 6 -19.66 13.31 2.28
N GLN A 7 -19.91 13.19 3.59
CA GLN A 7 -18.85 13.01 4.58
C GLN A 7 -18.04 11.72 4.32
N ARG A 8 -18.73 10.63 3.97
CA ARG A 8 -18.07 9.37 3.59
C ARG A 8 -17.19 9.53 2.35
N ARG A 9 -17.66 10.27 1.33
CA ARG A 9 -16.88 10.55 0.11
C ARG A 9 -15.62 11.36 0.42
N TYR A 10 -15.73 12.41 1.22
CA TYR A 10 -14.56 13.21 1.63
C TYR A 10 -13.54 12.37 2.41
N ALA A 11 -13.98 11.57 3.37
CA ALA A 11 -13.09 10.70 4.13
C ALA A 11 -12.33 9.72 3.21
N LEU A 12 -13.00 9.17 2.19
CA LEU A 12 -12.39 8.23 1.25
C LEU A 12 -11.33 8.89 0.36
N VAL A 13 -11.62 10.07 -0.18
CA VAL A 13 -10.65 10.83 -0.99
C VAL A 13 -9.44 11.26 -0.15
N SER A 14 -9.66 11.69 1.09
CA SER A 14 -8.56 12.01 2.01
C SER A 14 -7.68 10.80 2.32
N ALA A 15 -8.27 9.61 2.48
CA ALA A 15 -7.50 8.39 2.71
C ALA A 15 -6.63 8.01 1.50
N ILE A 16 -7.17 8.13 0.29
CA ILE A 16 -6.41 7.89 -0.96
C ILE A 16 -5.24 8.88 -1.05
N ALA A 17 -5.49 10.17 -0.83
CA ALA A 17 -4.43 11.18 -0.85
C ALA A 17 -3.32 10.89 0.18
N ALA A 18 -3.69 10.45 1.38
CA ALA A 18 -2.73 10.13 2.44
C ALA A 18 -1.79 8.96 2.07
N SER A 19 -2.28 7.97 1.31
CA SER A 19 -1.46 6.82 0.88
C SER A 19 -0.34 7.19 -0.09
N GLY A 20 -0.45 8.32 -0.79
CA GLY A 20 0.60 8.84 -1.67
C GLY A 20 1.70 9.62 -0.95
N VAL A 21 1.56 9.89 0.36
CA VAL A 21 2.49 10.73 1.11
C VAL A 21 3.38 9.87 2.02
N PRO A 22 4.69 9.70 1.69
CA PRO A 22 5.61 8.86 2.48
C PRO A 22 5.67 9.22 3.96
N ALA A 23 5.69 10.52 4.28
CA ALA A 23 5.75 11.01 5.66
C ALA A 23 4.55 10.54 6.50
N LEU A 24 3.35 10.53 5.90
CA LEU A 24 2.14 10.06 6.58
C LEU A 24 2.19 8.54 6.77
N VAL A 25 2.64 7.78 5.77
CA VAL A 25 2.77 6.32 5.84
C VAL A 25 3.80 5.90 6.91
N GLN A 26 4.95 6.57 6.96
CA GLN A 26 5.98 6.32 7.98
C GLN A 26 5.49 6.67 9.38
N SER A 27 4.76 7.79 9.55
CA SER A 27 4.18 8.19 10.83
C SER A 27 3.15 7.18 11.37
N LYS A 28 2.52 6.40 10.48
CA LYS A 28 1.60 5.31 10.84
C LYS A 28 2.31 4.05 11.32
N GLY A 29 3.64 3.96 11.15
CA GLY A 29 4.46 2.84 11.64
C GLY A 29 4.91 1.85 10.57
N HIS A 30 4.67 2.13 9.30
CA HIS A 30 5.15 1.30 8.19
C HIS A 30 6.64 1.52 7.92
N VAL A 31 7.35 0.45 7.54
CA VAL A 31 8.77 0.47 7.16
C VAL A 31 8.88 0.69 5.65
N ILE A 32 9.28 1.90 5.25
CA ILE A 32 9.25 2.33 3.84
C ILE A 32 10.65 2.52 3.22
N ASP A 33 11.71 2.26 3.97
CA ASP A 33 13.10 2.58 3.59
C ASP A 33 13.59 1.88 2.31
N GLY A 34 12.99 0.73 1.97
CA GLY A 34 13.36 -0.08 0.80
C GLY A 34 12.59 0.25 -0.49
N VAL A 35 11.50 1.03 -0.41
CA VAL A 35 10.57 1.23 -1.53
C VAL A 35 10.99 2.44 -2.35
N SER A 36 11.06 2.30 -3.68
CA SER A 36 11.57 3.33 -4.58
C SER A 36 10.58 4.48 -4.82
N GLU A 37 9.27 4.24 -4.71
CA GLU A 37 8.24 5.22 -5.04
C GLU A 37 6.95 5.02 -4.20
N PHE A 38 6.25 6.14 -3.97
CA PHE A 38 4.92 6.16 -3.36
C PHE A 38 4.00 7.08 -4.18
N PRO A 39 2.78 6.64 -4.54
CA PRO A 39 2.24 5.29 -4.39
C PRO A 39 2.98 4.28 -5.29
N LEU A 40 3.20 3.06 -4.81
CA LEU A 40 3.82 2.00 -5.60
C LEU A 40 2.82 1.43 -6.60
N VAL A 41 3.13 1.53 -7.90
CA VAL A 41 2.30 1.01 -8.98
C VAL A 41 2.99 -0.18 -9.64
N VAL A 42 2.24 -1.26 -9.88
CA VAL A 42 2.75 -2.50 -10.46
C VAL A 42 1.92 -2.90 -11.67
N SER A 43 2.48 -3.73 -12.55
CA SER A 43 1.77 -4.20 -13.75
C SER A 43 0.62 -5.16 -13.39
N ASP A 44 -0.42 -5.19 -14.23
CA ASP A 44 -1.60 -6.06 -14.05
C ASP A 44 -1.26 -7.56 -14.09
N GLU A 45 -0.07 -7.92 -14.58
CA GLU A 45 0.40 -9.31 -14.63
C GLU A 45 0.49 -9.97 -13.25
N VAL A 46 0.61 -9.18 -12.18
CA VAL A 46 0.61 -9.64 -10.78
C VAL A 46 -0.66 -10.43 -10.45
N GLN A 47 -1.79 -10.14 -11.09
CA GLN A 47 -3.05 -10.86 -10.90
C GLN A 47 -2.97 -12.34 -11.32
N LYS A 48 -2.03 -12.71 -12.20
CA LYS A 48 -1.85 -14.08 -12.69
C LYS A 48 -1.07 -14.99 -11.72
N LEU A 49 -0.52 -14.44 -10.63
CA LEU A 49 0.24 -15.22 -9.65
C LEU A 49 -0.68 -16.22 -8.92
N GLN A 50 -0.44 -17.52 -9.11
CA GLN A 50 -1.27 -18.57 -8.49
C GLN A 50 -0.69 -19.12 -7.19
N LYS A 51 0.63 -19.13 -7.04
CA LYS A 51 1.30 -19.73 -5.87
C LYS A 51 1.81 -18.65 -4.92
N THR A 52 1.56 -18.84 -3.63
CA THR A 52 2.09 -17.96 -2.56
C THR A 52 3.60 -17.81 -2.61
N LYS A 53 4.33 -18.87 -2.97
CA LYS A 53 5.79 -18.80 -3.18
C LYS A 53 6.18 -17.72 -4.22
N GLN A 54 5.41 -17.57 -5.29
CA GLN A 54 5.67 -16.55 -6.31
C GLN A 54 5.37 -15.14 -5.79
N ALA A 55 4.29 -14.97 -5.02
CA ALA A 55 3.94 -13.71 -4.37
C ALA A 55 5.01 -13.25 -3.35
N VAL A 56 5.54 -14.18 -2.54
CA VAL A 56 6.63 -13.88 -1.60
C VAL A 56 7.90 -13.43 -2.34
N ILE A 57 8.25 -14.10 -3.45
CA ILE A 57 9.40 -13.70 -4.27
C ILE A 57 9.19 -12.29 -4.85
N PHE A 58 7.99 -11.99 -5.32
CA PHE A 58 7.63 -10.67 -5.85
C PHE A 58 7.78 -9.56 -4.79
N LEU A 59 7.23 -9.75 -3.59
CA LEU A 59 7.30 -8.78 -2.50
C LEU A 59 8.73 -8.55 -1.98
N ARG A 60 9.56 -9.61 -2.01
CA ARG A 60 11.00 -9.50 -1.70
C ARG A 60 11.76 -8.73 -2.76
N ARG A 61 11.45 -8.93 -4.05
CA ARG A 61 12.07 -8.17 -5.16
C ARG A 61 11.73 -6.68 -5.09
N LEU A 62 10.52 -6.35 -4.65
CA LEU A 62 10.08 -4.97 -4.44
C LEU A 62 10.57 -4.36 -3.12
N LYS A 63 11.35 -5.10 -2.31
CA LYS A 63 11.89 -4.66 -1.01
C LYS A 63 10.83 -4.26 0.03
N ILE A 64 9.59 -4.75 -0.11
CA ILE A 64 8.46 -4.47 0.82
C ILE A 64 8.41 -5.50 1.95
N TRP A 65 9.13 -6.62 1.81
CA TRP A 65 9.07 -7.73 2.76
C TRP A 65 9.38 -7.33 4.22
N ALA A 66 10.19 -6.29 4.42
CA ALA A 66 10.52 -5.77 5.75
C ALA A 66 9.31 -5.22 6.51
N ASP A 67 8.33 -4.62 5.81
CA ASP A 67 7.09 -4.13 6.43
C ASP A 67 6.16 -5.29 6.83
N ILE A 68 6.18 -6.38 6.05
CA ILE A 68 5.29 -7.54 6.23
C ILE A 68 5.72 -8.43 7.39
N GLN A 69 7.02 -8.57 7.64
CA GLN A 69 7.56 -9.41 8.69
C GLN A 69 7.50 -8.75 10.09
N LYS A 70 7.05 -7.50 10.15
CA LYS A 70 7.01 -6.68 11.36
C LYS A 70 5.91 -7.11 12.33
#